data_AF-A0A371LRC3-F1
#
_entry.id   AF-A0A371LRC3-F1
#
_cell.length_a   1.000
_cell.length_b   1.000
_cell.length_c   1.000
_cell.angle_alpha   90.00
_cell.angle_beta   90.00
_cell.angle_gamma   90.00
#
_symmetry.space_group_name_H-M   'P 1'
#
loop_
_entity.id
_entity.type
_entity.pdbx_description
1 polymer ?
#
loop_
_entity_poly.entity_id
_entity_poly.type
_entity_poly.pdbx_seq_one_letter_code
_entity_poly.pdbx_strand_id
1 'polypeptide(L)'
;MWAAEDPIFERKQLLEIDHIPNEDRIIGRDEEIENIASSLHPAISGGSPRNTLIYGKTGTGKSLVTKHVTRSAQRYAGNQGVEMGRAYVDCTQSSTETRVVVNLARELNNPEETGISIPETGLSTDAYYHRLWQILDELYDVAIVI
;
A
#
# COMPACT_ATOMS: atom_id res chain seq x y z
N MET A 1 29.70 -2.88 14.86
CA MET A 1 30.01 -4.16 15.53
C MET A 1 29.64 -5.28 14.56
N TRP A 2 30.59 -5.62 13.68
CA TRP A 2 30.74 -6.83 12.85
C TRP A 2 29.48 -7.41 12.17
N ALA A 3 29.19 -6.99 10.94
CA ALA A 3 28.55 -7.87 9.97
C ALA A 3 29.67 -8.64 9.27
N ALA A 4 29.73 -9.96 9.43
CA ALA A 4 30.55 -10.78 8.56
C ALA A 4 29.94 -10.71 7.15
N GLU A 5 30.75 -10.38 6.14
CA GLU A 5 30.30 -10.49 4.75
C GLU A 5 29.92 -11.96 4.49
N ASP A 6 28.68 -12.18 4.05
CA ASP A 6 28.16 -13.51 3.72
C ASP A 6 28.73 -13.89 2.34
N PRO A 7 29.62 -14.90 2.23
CA PRO A 7 30.36 -15.18 0.99
C PRO A 7 29.45 -15.66 -0.15
N ILE A 8 28.19 -15.97 0.13
CA ILE A 8 27.20 -16.44 -0.85
C ILE A 8 26.28 -15.29 -1.30
N PHE A 9 25.96 -14.34 -0.41
CA PHE A 9 24.98 -13.31 -0.68
C PHE A 9 25.61 -11.93 -0.79
N GLU A 10 25.69 -11.42 -2.02
CA GLU A 10 26.05 -10.02 -2.27
C GLU A 10 24.97 -9.06 -1.68
N ARG A 11 23.68 -9.42 -1.83
CA ARG A 11 22.54 -8.60 -1.38
C ARG A 11 21.37 -9.46 -0.89
N LYS A 12 21.47 -9.95 0.34
CA LYS A 12 20.44 -10.82 0.95
C LYS A 12 19.05 -10.17 1.06
N GLN A 13 18.99 -8.85 1.16
CA GLN A 13 17.74 -8.09 1.30
C GLN A 13 16.82 -8.26 0.09
N LEU A 14 17.34 -8.66 -1.08
CA LEU A 14 16.53 -8.93 -2.27
C LEU A 14 15.60 -10.15 -2.12
N LEU A 15 15.87 -11.01 -1.12
CA LEU A 15 15.10 -12.21 -0.82
C LEU A 15 14.01 -11.98 0.25
N GLU A 16 13.95 -10.77 0.82
CA GLU A 16 12.92 -10.43 1.79
C GLU A 16 11.55 -10.29 1.11
N ILE A 17 10.49 -10.69 1.81
CA ILE A 17 9.11 -10.71 1.28
C ILE A 17 8.63 -9.32 0.87
N ASP A 18 9.12 -8.29 1.56
CA ASP A 18 8.77 -6.89 1.29
C ASP A 18 9.65 -6.25 0.21
N HIS A 19 10.64 -6.97 -0.32
CA HIS A 19 11.40 -6.49 -1.46
C HIS A 19 10.52 -6.50 -2.73
N ILE A 20 10.21 -5.30 -3.22
CA ILE A 20 9.54 -5.10 -4.50
C ILE A 20 10.64 -4.79 -5.54
N PRO A 21 10.88 -5.68 -6.52
CA PRO A 21 11.86 -5.44 -7.56
C PRO A 21 11.36 -4.37 -8.55
N ASN A 22 12.29 -3.87 -9.36
CA ASN A 22 11.94 -3.00 -10.48
C ASN A 22 11.13 -3.78 -11.54
N GLU A 23 10.39 -3.04 -12.36
CA GLU A 23 9.45 -3.57 -13.35
C GLU A 23 10.13 -4.53 -14.34
N ASP A 24 11.34 -4.20 -14.78
CA ASP A 24 12.18 -5.00 -15.68
C ASP A 24 12.53 -6.40 -15.13
N ARG A 25 12.32 -6.62 -13.83
CA ARG A 25 12.60 -7.88 -13.14
C ARG A 25 11.35 -8.68 -12.81
N ILE A 26 10.15 -8.17 -13.12
CA ILE A 26 8.90 -8.90 -12.95
C ILE A 26 8.56 -9.61 -14.27
N ILE A 27 9.09 -10.82 -14.45
CA ILE A 27 9.00 -11.54 -15.72
C ILE A 27 7.66 -12.28 -15.87
N GLY A 28 7.02 -12.15 -17.04
CA GLY A 28 5.84 -12.91 -17.44
C GLY A 28 4.56 -12.48 -16.71
N ARG A 29 4.47 -11.21 -16.33
CA ARG A 29 3.30 -10.60 -15.69
C ARG A 29 2.85 -9.30 -16.34
N ASP A 30 3.25 -9.08 -17.59
CA ASP A 30 2.98 -7.83 -18.31
C ASP A 30 1.48 -7.58 -18.43
N GLU A 31 0.70 -8.60 -18.80
CA GLU A 31 -0.76 -8.51 -18.89
C GLU A 31 -1.41 -8.20 -17.53
N GLU A 32 -0.98 -8.83 -16.43
CA GLU A 32 -1.52 -8.54 -15.10
C GLU A 32 -1.16 -7.13 -14.63
N ILE A 33 0.05 -6.65 -14.92
CA ILE A 33 0.51 -5.29 -14.63
C ILE A 33 -0.38 -4.29 -15.36
N GLU A 34 -0.56 -4.46 -16.67
CA GLU A 34 -1.40 -3.57 -17.49
C GLU A 34 -2.85 -3.54 -17.02
N ASN A 35 -3.42 -4.71 -16.69
CA ASN A 35 -4.80 -4.80 -16.22
C ASN A 35 -5.00 -4.03 -14.90
N ILE A 36 -4.10 -4.20 -13.92
CA ILE A 36 -4.18 -3.47 -12.65
C ILE A 36 -3.91 -1.97 -12.88
N ALA A 37 -2.94 -1.60 -13.71
CA ALA A 37 -2.66 -0.19 -14.01
C ALA A 37 -3.88 0.50 -14.65
N SER A 38 -4.57 -0.18 -15.57
CA SER A 38 -5.78 0.33 -16.23
C SER A 38 -6.96 0.54 -15.27
N SER A 39 -7.06 -0.27 -14.20
CA SER A 39 -8.14 -0.10 -13.20
C SER A 39 -7.86 1.05 -12.24
N LEU A 40 -6.58 1.39 -12.02
CA LEU A 40 -6.12 2.49 -11.18
C LEU A 40 -6.00 3.83 -11.92
N HIS A 41 -6.05 3.83 -13.25
CA HIS A 41 -5.93 5.04 -14.07
C HIS A 41 -6.83 6.21 -13.63
N PRO A 42 -8.10 6.00 -13.21
CA PRO A 42 -8.92 7.10 -12.69
C PRO A 42 -8.33 7.76 -11.43
N ALA A 43 -7.74 6.97 -10.52
CA ALA A 43 -7.13 7.47 -9.29
C ALA A 43 -5.93 8.38 -9.55
N ILE A 44 -5.15 8.08 -10.60
CA ILE A 44 -4.03 8.92 -11.01
C ILE A 44 -4.47 10.36 -11.35
N SER A 45 -5.71 10.54 -11.79
CA SER A 45 -6.27 11.86 -12.13
C SER A 45 -7.16 12.43 -11.00
N GLY A 46 -7.08 11.89 -9.78
CA GLY A 46 -7.93 12.29 -8.64
C GLY A 46 -9.38 11.78 -8.71
N GLY A 47 -9.70 10.89 -9.66
CA GLY A 47 -11.01 10.25 -9.77
C GLY A 47 -11.11 8.95 -8.96
N SER A 48 -12.34 8.47 -8.73
CA SER A 48 -12.53 7.18 -8.05
C SER A 48 -12.07 6.01 -8.95
N PRO A 49 -11.11 5.18 -8.52
CA PRO A 49 -10.74 3.96 -9.25
C PRO A 49 -11.83 2.89 -9.14
N ARG A 50 -11.68 1.81 -9.93
CA ARG A 50 -12.52 0.61 -9.79
C ARG A 50 -11.93 -0.33 -8.74
N ASN A 51 -12.77 -0.76 -7.79
CA ASN A 51 -12.42 -1.84 -6.87
C ASN A 51 -12.05 -3.10 -7.67
N THR A 52 -10.88 -3.67 -7.39
CA THR A 52 -10.29 -4.79 -8.14
C THR A 52 -10.04 -5.96 -7.21
N LEU A 53 -10.51 -7.16 -7.58
CA LEU A 53 -10.25 -8.40 -6.85
C LEU A 53 -9.27 -9.27 -7.64
N ILE A 54 -8.14 -9.64 -7.02
CA ILE A 54 -7.08 -10.44 -7.64
C ILE A 54 -7.03 -11.80 -6.95
N TYR A 55 -7.22 -12.88 -7.69
CA TYR A 55 -7.25 -14.25 -7.16
C TYR A 55 -6.25 -15.17 -7.85
N GLY A 56 -5.88 -16.27 -7.20
CA GLY A 56 -4.92 -17.25 -7.70
C GLY A 56 -4.18 -17.98 -6.57
N LYS A 57 -3.45 -19.05 -6.90
CA LYS A 57 -2.69 -19.86 -5.92
C LYS A 57 -1.67 -19.02 -5.15
N THR A 58 -1.27 -19.46 -3.95
CA THR A 58 -0.20 -18.83 -3.18
C THR A 58 1.12 -18.86 -3.96
N GLY A 59 1.97 -17.84 -3.80
CA GLY A 59 3.25 -17.76 -4.50
C GLY A 59 3.20 -17.37 -5.98
N THR A 60 2.04 -17.06 -6.57
CA THR A 60 1.94 -16.69 -8.00
C THR A 60 2.31 -15.23 -8.33
N GLY A 61 2.71 -14.45 -7.32
CA GLY A 61 3.14 -13.06 -7.50
C GLY A 61 2.04 -12.00 -7.34
N LYS A 62 0.83 -12.35 -6.89
CA LYS A 62 -0.29 -11.39 -6.72
C LYS A 62 0.12 -10.16 -5.89
N SER A 63 0.57 -10.37 -4.65
CA SER A 63 0.98 -9.28 -3.76
C SER A 63 2.15 -8.49 -4.34
N LEU A 64 3.08 -9.14 -5.03
CA LEU A 64 4.22 -8.50 -5.67
C LEU A 64 3.75 -7.51 -6.75
N VAL A 65 2.92 -7.99 -7.69
CA VAL A 65 2.40 -7.19 -8.80
C VAL A 65 1.54 -6.05 -8.28
N THR A 66 0.61 -6.30 -7.35
CA THR A 66 -0.25 -5.23 -6.82
C THR A 66 0.55 -4.17 -6.08
N LYS A 67 1.51 -4.58 -5.22
CA LYS A 67 2.39 -3.63 -4.51
C LYS A 67 3.25 -2.83 -5.48
N HIS A 68 3.73 -3.45 -6.57
CA HIS A 68 4.53 -2.78 -7.61
C HIS A 68 3.71 -1.74 -8.37
N VAL A 69 2.56 -2.13 -8.92
CA VAL A 69 1.72 -1.24 -9.75
C VAL A 69 1.20 -0.06 -8.93
N THR A 70 0.70 -0.29 -7.72
CA THR A 70 0.21 0.79 -6.83
C THR A 70 1.30 1.76 -6.42
N ARG A 71 2.53 1.27 -6.19
CA ARG A 71 3.70 2.13 -5.92
C ARG A 71 4.07 2.97 -7.15
N SER A 72 3.96 2.39 -8.35
CA SER A 72 4.19 3.14 -9.59
C SER A 72 3.11 4.20 -9.82
N ALA A 73 1.84 3.85 -9.60
CA ALA A 73 0.70 4.76 -9.69
C ALA A 73 0.83 5.94 -8.72
N GLN A 74 1.20 5.70 -7.46
CA GLN A 74 1.41 6.76 -6.47
C GLN A 74 2.49 7.76 -6.89
N ARG A 75 3.63 7.25 -7.39
CA ARG A 75 4.71 8.12 -7.93
C ARG A 75 4.23 8.95 -9.12
N TYR A 76 3.48 8.33 -10.03
CA TYR A 76 2.98 9.01 -11.21
C TYR A 76 1.92 10.05 -10.87
N ALA A 77 1.01 9.76 -9.94
CA ALA A 77 0.00 10.70 -9.42
C ALA A 77 0.65 11.94 -8.80
N GLY A 78 1.69 11.77 -7.99
CA GLY A 78 2.45 12.91 -7.43
C GLY A 78 3.09 13.79 -8.51
N ASN A 79 3.59 13.20 -9.61
CA ASN A 79 4.08 13.98 -10.76
C ASN A 79 2.98 14.75 -11.51
N GLN A 80 1.71 14.41 -11.31
CA GLN A 80 0.55 15.13 -11.83
C GLN A 80 -0.06 16.10 -10.80
N GLY A 81 0.53 16.21 -9.60
CA GLY A 81 0.02 17.05 -8.52
C GLY A 81 -1.20 16.46 -7.81
N VAL A 82 -1.37 15.14 -7.84
CA VAL A 82 -2.43 14.42 -7.11
C VAL A 82 -1.81 13.70 -5.92
N GLU A 83 -2.30 13.99 -4.72
CA GLU A 83 -1.88 13.34 -3.49
C GLU A 83 -2.59 11.99 -3.33
N MET A 84 -1.90 10.93 -3.75
CA MET A 84 -2.40 9.56 -3.69
C MET A 84 -1.89 8.84 -2.43
N GLY A 85 -2.79 8.53 -1.51
CA GLY A 85 -2.55 7.64 -0.38
C GLY A 85 -2.42 6.18 -0.82
N ARG A 86 -1.48 5.45 -0.24
CA ARG A 86 -1.30 4.01 -0.47
C ARG A 86 -1.09 3.31 0.87
N ALA A 87 -1.93 2.33 1.16
CA ALA A 87 -1.80 1.49 2.35
C ALA A 87 -1.86 0.00 2.00
N TYR A 88 -1.12 -0.83 2.72
CA TYR A 88 -1.14 -2.28 2.56
C TYR A 88 -1.52 -2.97 3.88
N VAL A 89 -2.58 -3.77 3.86
CA VAL A 89 -3.08 -4.49 5.03
C VAL A 89 -2.95 -5.99 4.82
N ASP A 90 -2.06 -6.61 5.58
CA ASP A 90 -2.06 -8.06 5.70
C ASP A 90 -3.17 -8.53 6.66
N CYS A 91 -4.31 -8.92 6.08
CA CYS A 91 -5.44 -9.46 6.82
C CYS A 91 -5.18 -10.82 7.50
N THR A 92 -4.07 -11.51 7.20
CA THR A 92 -3.66 -12.70 7.96
C THR A 92 -3.11 -12.33 9.34
N GLN A 93 -2.48 -11.15 9.44
CA GLN A 93 -1.93 -10.59 10.68
C GLN A 93 -2.94 -9.68 11.39
N SER A 94 -3.76 -8.95 10.62
CA SER A 94 -4.78 -8.01 11.09
C SER A 94 -6.17 -8.63 11.01
N SER A 95 -6.48 -9.52 11.96
CA SER A 95 -7.68 -10.37 11.87
C SER A 95 -8.99 -9.72 12.34
N THR A 96 -8.99 -8.47 12.80
CA THR A 96 -10.20 -7.76 13.21
C THR A 96 -10.36 -6.46 12.45
N GLU A 97 -11.61 -6.09 12.17
CA GLU A 97 -11.96 -4.81 11.53
C GLU A 97 -11.29 -3.63 12.23
N THR A 98 -11.37 -3.56 13.56
CA THR A 98 -10.72 -2.50 14.35
C THR A 98 -9.22 -2.42 14.09
N ARG A 99 -8.52 -3.57 14.03
CA ARG A 99 -7.08 -3.60 13.75
C ARG A 99 -6.76 -3.13 12.34
N VAL A 100 -7.58 -3.50 11.35
CA VAL A 100 -7.43 -3.01 9.97
C VAL A 100 -7.54 -1.49 9.94
N VAL A 101 -8.60 -0.92 10.53
CA VAL A 101 -8.81 0.54 10.55
C VAL A 101 -7.70 1.27 11.30
N VAL A 102 -7.24 0.73 12.44
CA VAL A 102 -6.11 1.30 13.19
C VAL A 102 -4.83 1.30 12.36
N ASN A 103 -4.54 0.20 11.65
CA ASN A 103 -3.35 0.10 10.81
C ASN A 103 -3.41 1.07 9.64
N LEU A 104 -4.56 1.15 8.95
CA LEU A 104 -4.78 2.11 7.88
C LEU A 104 -4.60 3.56 8.36
N ALA A 105 -5.24 3.91 9.48
CA ALA A 105 -5.17 5.25 10.05
C ALA A 105 -3.75 5.60 10.52
N ARG A 106 -2.92 4.62 10.90
CA ARG A 106 -1.52 4.85 11.25
C ARG A 106 -0.62 4.97 10.04
N GLU A 107 -0.84 4.14 9.02
CA GLU A 107 -0.03 4.12 7.80
C GLU A 107 -0.25 5.39 6.95
N LEU A 108 -1.48 5.90 6.93
CA LEU A 108 -1.87 7.06 6.11
C LEU A 108 -1.81 8.40 6.84
N ASN A 109 -1.55 8.43 8.15
CA ASN A 109 -1.57 9.70 8.88
C ASN A 109 -0.19 10.35 8.94
N ASN A 110 -0.16 11.67 8.76
CA ASN A 110 0.91 12.52 9.23
C ASN A 110 0.42 13.33 10.44
N PRO A 111 0.75 12.93 11.70
CA PRO A 111 0.28 13.64 12.89
C PRO A 111 0.76 15.08 13.01
N GLU A 112 1.87 15.45 12.34
CA GLU A 112 2.38 16.83 12.35
C GLU A 112 1.52 17.76 11.47
N GLU A 113 0.87 17.21 10.44
CA GLU A 113 -0.02 17.95 9.54
C GLU A 113 -1.46 17.95 10.08
N THR A 114 -1.99 16.78 10.46
CA THR A 114 -3.40 16.63 10.87
C THR A 114 -3.67 16.96 12.33
N GLY A 115 -2.65 16.86 13.20
CA GLY A 115 -2.82 16.87 14.65
C GLY A 115 -3.61 15.67 15.22
N ILE A 116 -3.91 14.66 14.41
CA ILE A 116 -4.69 13.49 14.81
C ILE A 116 -3.77 12.42 15.39
N SER A 117 -4.09 11.94 16.60
CA SER A 117 -3.41 10.80 17.22
C SER A 117 -4.22 9.52 17.08
N ILE A 118 -3.57 8.40 16.74
CA ILE A 118 -4.20 7.07 16.63
C ILE A 118 -3.66 6.14 17.73
N PRO A 119 -4.34 6.03 18.89
CA PRO A 119 -3.92 5.13 19.96
C PRO A 119 -4.05 3.67 19.53
N GLU A 120 -3.36 2.76 20.23
CA GLU A 120 -3.44 1.32 19.92
C GLU A 120 -4.78 0.71 20.33
N THR A 121 -5.34 1.18 21.44
CA THR A 121 -6.56 0.65 22.05
C THR A 121 -7.31 1.76 22.79
N GLY A 122 -8.52 1.46 23.26
CA GLY A 122 -9.29 2.36 24.12
C GLY A 122 -10.37 3.17 23.41
N LEU A 123 -10.53 3.00 22.09
CA LEU A 123 -11.59 3.62 21.30
C LEU A 123 -12.49 2.56 20.65
N SER A 124 -13.71 2.96 20.34
CA SER A 124 -14.61 2.17 19.49
C SER A 124 -14.08 2.11 18.05
N THR A 125 -14.46 1.08 17.31
CA THR A 125 -14.15 0.96 15.87
C THR A 125 -14.64 2.19 15.09
N ASP A 126 -15.84 2.67 15.41
CA ASP A 126 -16.43 3.88 14.82
C ASP A 126 -15.56 5.14 15.04
N ALA A 127 -15.01 5.32 16.24
CA ALA A 127 -14.11 6.42 16.53
C ALA A 127 -12.79 6.33 15.73
N TYR A 128 -12.30 5.12 15.44
CA TYR A 128 -11.16 4.94 14.53
C TYR A 128 -11.51 5.24 13.08
N TYR A 129 -12.70 4.83 12.61
CA TYR A 129 -13.17 5.20 11.26
C TYR A 129 -13.27 6.70 11.10
N HIS A 130 -13.88 7.40 12.07
CA HIS A 130 -13.98 8.86 12.02
C HIS A 130 -12.62 9.53 11.87
N ARG A 131 -11.59 9.06 12.60
CA ARG A 131 -10.23 9.58 12.46
C ARG A 131 -9.62 9.24 11.10
N LEU A 132 -9.78 8.00 10.63
CA LEU A 132 -9.31 7.60 9.31
C LEU A 132 -9.92 8.48 8.22
N TRP A 133 -11.23 8.74 8.26
CA TRP A 133 -11.90 9.62 7.31
C TRP A 133 -11.35 11.05 7.34
N GLN A 134 -11.14 11.61 8.54
CA GLN A 134 -10.53 12.94 8.67
C GLN A 134 -9.12 12.99 8.06
N ILE A 135 -8.30 11.97 8.31
CA ILE A 135 -6.97 11.85 7.71
C ILE A 135 -7.04 11.78 6.19
N LEU A 136 -7.95 10.97 5.65
CA LEU A 136 -8.12 10.82 4.21
C LEU A 136 -8.57 12.13 3.55
N ASP A 137 -9.57 12.81 4.12
CA ASP A 137 -10.12 14.06 3.59
C ASP A 137 -9.12 15.23 3.67
N GLU A 138 -8.20 15.21 4.64
CA GLU A 138 -7.22 16.28 4.84
C GLU A 138 -5.96 16.11 3.99
N LEU A 139 -5.50 14.87 3.79
CA LEU A 139 -4.17 14.60 3.20
C LEU A 139 -4.19 14.10 1.76
N TYR A 140 -5.30 13.53 1.28
CA TYR A 140 -5.28 12.79 0.01
C TYR A 140 -6.47 13.13 -0.90
N ASP A 141 -6.20 13.27 -2.19
CA ASP A 141 -7.24 13.33 -3.22
C ASP A 141 -7.88 11.95 -3.43
N VAL A 142 -7.09 10.89 -3.24
CA VAL A 142 -7.52 9.50 -3.40
C VAL A 142 -6.64 8.57 -2.58
N ALA A 143 -7.21 7.50 -2.04
CA ALA A 143 -6.45 6.46 -1.35
C ALA A 143 -6.70 5.08 -1.95
N ILE A 144 -5.62 4.30 -2.09
CA ILE A 144 -5.67 2.90 -2.50
C ILE A 144 -5.28 2.04 -1.30
N VAL A 145 -6.20 1.17 -0.89
CA VAL A 145 -5.98 0.16 0.14
C VAL A 145 -5.80 -1.21 -0.52
N ILE A 146 -4.72 -1.90 -0.17
CA ILE A 146 -4.29 -3.18 -0.75
C ILE A 146 -4.36 -4.29 0.29
#